data_AF-A0AAD8MBM4-F1
#
_entry.id   AF-A0AAD8MBM4-F1
#
_cell.length_a   1.000
_cell.length_b   1.000
_cell.length_c   1.000
_cell.angle_alpha   90.00
_cell.angle_beta   90.00
_cell.angle_gamma   90.00
#
_symmetry.space_group_name_H-M   'P 1'
#
loop_
_entity.id
_entity.type
_entity.pdbx_description
1 polymer ?
#
loop_
_entity_poly.entity_id
_entity_poly.type
_entity_poly.pdbx_seq_one_letter_code
_entity_poly.pdbx_strand_id
1 'polypeptide(L)'
;MLILPELKIALFVDSTFSPPNVVPTITQKSASFHPSIVFGETNSYTYSAHSQPLKQEAKKMLVAKDRSHLELIILIDDIHLLGLSYHFEAEIEELLQQIKDNFREIYTDLHHVALCLRLLRQQGHVVSSDTSIYHV
;
A
#
# COMPACT_ATOMS: atom_id res chain seq x y z
N MET A 1 89.21 -30.24 -21.18
CA MET A 1 88.59 -29.02 -21.74
C MET A 1 87.91 -28.32 -20.57
N LEU A 2 88.70 -27.71 -19.67
CA LEU A 2 88.96 -26.25 -19.59
C LEU A 2 87.64 -25.49 -19.30
N ILE A 3 87.33 -24.90 -18.14
CA ILE A 3 88.10 -24.35 -16.99
C ILE A 3 87.16 -24.30 -15.74
N LEU A 4 87.70 -24.56 -14.53
CA LEU A 4 87.13 -24.28 -13.19
C LEU A 4 87.55 -22.84 -12.75
N PRO A 5 87.18 -22.30 -11.57
CA PRO A 5 85.90 -21.99 -10.91
C PRO A 5 85.86 -20.47 -10.52
N GLU A 6 85.10 -20.11 -9.47
CA GLU A 6 85.24 -18.92 -8.59
C GLU A 6 84.12 -17.86 -8.60
N LEU A 7 83.71 -17.52 -7.38
CA LEU A 7 82.80 -16.47 -6.98
C LEU A 7 83.33 -15.07 -7.36
N LYS A 8 82.43 -14.11 -7.58
CA LYS A 8 82.54 -12.75 -7.00
C LYS A 8 81.23 -11.96 -7.14
N ILE A 9 80.67 -11.63 -6.00
CA ILE A 9 79.59 -10.66 -5.82
C ILE A 9 80.14 -9.29 -6.25
N ALA A 10 79.53 -8.66 -7.24
CA ALA A 10 79.66 -7.22 -7.46
C ALA A 10 78.35 -6.56 -7.02
N LEU A 11 78.39 -6.01 -5.80
CA LEU A 11 77.45 -5.00 -5.35
C LEU A 11 77.60 -3.80 -6.29
N PHE A 12 76.61 -3.55 -7.14
CA PHE A 12 76.40 -2.23 -7.72
C PHE A 12 74.98 -1.80 -7.39
N VAL A 13 74.88 -1.10 -6.27
CA VAL A 13 73.72 -0.29 -5.92
C VAL A 13 73.87 1.01 -6.70
N ASP A 14 72.93 1.30 -7.59
CA ASP A 14 72.57 2.68 -7.90
C ASP A 14 71.06 2.78 -8.15
N SER A 15 70.39 3.29 -7.11
CA SER A 15 69.31 4.26 -7.11
C SER A 15 68.36 4.38 -8.32
N THR A 16 67.09 4.11 -8.01
CA THR A 16 65.85 4.70 -8.56
C THR A 16 65.43 4.31 -9.99
N PHE A 17 64.73 3.19 -10.12
CA PHE A 17 63.61 3.10 -11.06
C PHE A 17 62.43 2.43 -10.37
N SER A 18 61.50 3.25 -9.86
CA SER A 18 60.21 2.77 -9.40
C SER A 18 59.41 2.33 -10.63
N PRO A 19 58.98 1.06 -10.76
CA PRO A 19 58.02 0.71 -11.80
C PRO A 19 56.76 1.55 -11.59
N PRO A 20 56.13 2.11 -12.65
CA PRO A 20 54.89 2.84 -12.49
C PRO A 20 53.88 1.91 -11.82
N ASN A 21 53.32 2.36 -10.71
CA ASN A 21 52.24 1.67 -10.02
C ASN A 21 51.04 1.65 -10.98
N VAL A 22 50.94 0.60 -11.80
CA VAL A 22 49.74 0.34 -12.60
C VAL A 22 48.69 -0.14 -11.63
N VAL A 23 48.01 0.83 -11.02
CA VAL A 23 46.75 0.61 -10.32
C VAL A 23 45.83 -0.06 -11.35
N PRO A 24 45.33 -1.29 -11.12
CA PRO A 24 44.35 -1.87 -12.02
C PRO A 24 43.14 -0.93 -12.01
N THR A 25 42.92 -0.26 -13.14
CA THR A 25 41.72 0.55 -13.32
C THR A 25 40.56 -0.44 -13.45
N ILE A 26 39.87 -0.68 -12.33
CA ILE A 26 38.67 -1.51 -12.31
C ILE A 26 37.59 -0.73 -13.07
N THR A 27 37.42 -1.03 -14.36
CA THR A 27 36.29 -0.53 -15.14
C THR A 27 35.04 -1.25 -14.67
N GLN A 28 34.33 -0.70 -13.69
CA GLN A 28 33.01 -1.19 -13.31
C GLN A 28 32.05 -0.93 -14.48
N LYS A 29 31.48 -1.98 -15.07
CA LYS A 29 30.40 -1.82 -16.06
C LYS A 29 29.16 -1.29 -15.35
N SER A 30 28.61 -0.17 -15.83
CA SER A 30 27.35 0.37 -15.33
C SER A 30 26.22 -0.61 -15.61
N ALA A 31 25.41 -0.90 -14.60
CA ALA A 31 24.31 -1.83 -14.70
C ALA A 31 23.02 -1.09 -15.10
N SER A 32 22.44 -1.41 -16.26
CA SER A 32 21.21 -0.79 -16.79
C SER A 32 19.94 -1.48 -16.30
N PHE A 33 19.87 -1.87 -15.02
CA PHE A 33 18.67 -2.45 -14.44
C PHE A 33 17.65 -1.36 -14.10
N HIS A 34 16.37 -1.63 -14.33
CA HIS A 34 15.29 -0.81 -13.82
C HIS A 34 15.33 -0.84 -12.28
N PRO A 35 15.15 0.30 -11.57
CA PRO A 35 15.11 0.28 -10.12
C PRO A 35 14.03 -0.68 -9.61
N SER A 36 14.36 -1.51 -8.63
CA SER A 36 13.39 -2.36 -7.93
C SER A 36 12.40 -1.46 -7.16
N ILE A 37 11.11 -1.83 -7.16
CA ILE A 37 10.01 -1.03 -6.59
C ILE A 37 10.10 -0.89 -5.06
N VAL A 38 10.99 -1.60 -4.39
CA VAL A 38 11.05 -1.57 -2.91
C VAL A 38 12.26 -0.78 -2.46
N PHE A 39 12.05 0.51 -2.21
CA PHE A 39 13.01 1.38 -1.54
C PHE A 39 12.31 2.24 -0.48
N GLY A 40 12.62 1.97 0.79
CA GLY A 40 12.27 2.81 1.93
C GLY A 40 11.36 2.10 2.93
N GLU A 41 11.88 1.87 4.14
CA GLU A 41 11.03 1.65 5.30
C GLU A 41 10.08 2.85 5.41
N THR A 42 8.81 2.62 5.12
CA THR A 42 7.77 3.63 5.32
C THR A 42 7.64 3.85 6.82
N ASN A 43 7.92 5.07 7.28
CA ASN A 43 7.78 5.49 8.68
C ASN A 43 6.30 5.44 9.11
N SER A 44 5.76 4.24 9.30
CA SER A 44 4.36 3.96 9.64
C SER A 44 3.92 4.71 10.92
N TYR A 45 4.85 4.91 11.84
CA TYR A 45 4.60 5.44 13.17
C TYR A 45 4.24 6.94 13.20
N THR A 46 4.71 7.74 12.24
CA THR A 46 4.45 9.20 12.22
C THR A 46 3.06 9.55 11.66
N TYR A 47 2.50 8.71 10.79
CA TYR A 47 1.18 8.95 10.18
C TYR A 47 0.01 8.54 11.08
N SER A 48 0.24 7.68 12.08
CA SER A 48 -0.82 7.14 12.93
C SER A 48 -1.32 8.11 14.00
N ALA A 49 -0.47 9.03 14.49
CA ALA A 49 -0.83 9.99 15.52
C ALA A 49 -1.68 11.14 14.96
N HIS A 50 -1.35 11.63 13.77
CA HIS A 50 -2.07 12.74 13.13
C HIS A 50 -3.42 12.34 12.54
N SER A 51 -3.68 11.03 12.32
CA SER A 51 -4.93 10.52 11.75
C SER A 51 -6.00 10.16 12.78
N GLN A 52 -5.64 10.08 14.07
CA GLN A 52 -6.61 9.82 15.17
C GLN A 52 -7.81 10.78 15.18
N PRO A 53 -7.65 12.11 15.08
CA PRO A 53 -8.80 13.02 15.12
C PRO A 53 -9.76 12.80 13.94
N LEU A 54 -9.22 12.58 12.73
CA LEU A 54 -10.05 12.29 11.55
C LEU A 54 -10.78 10.96 11.69
N LYS A 55 -10.10 9.93 12.22
CA LYS A 55 -10.73 8.64 12.50
C LYS A 55 -11.90 8.78 13.49
N GLN A 56 -11.70 9.56 14.55
CA GLN A 56 -12.75 9.79 15.54
C GLN A 56 -13.92 10.58 14.94
N GLU A 57 -13.65 11.54 14.05
CA GLU A 57 -14.70 12.30 13.38
C GLU A 57 -15.52 11.43 12.42
N ALA A 58 -14.86 10.61 11.59
CA ALA A 58 -15.54 9.64 10.73
C ALA A 58 -16.42 8.66 11.55
N LYS A 59 -15.92 8.19 12.71
CA LYS A 59 -16.71 7.37 13.63
C LYS A 59 -17.95 8.10 14.16
N LYS A 60 -17.85 9.37 14.53
CA LYS A 60 -19.02 10.15 14.94
C LYS A 60 -20.02 10.28 13.80
N MET A 61 -19.55 10.50 12.57
CA MET A 61 -20.43 10.59 11.39
C MET A 61 -21.19 9.28 11.13
N LEU A 62 -20.58 8.12 11.42
CA LEU A 62 -21.23 6.81 11.31
C LEU A 62 -22.27 6.56 12.43
N VAL A 63 -22.02 7.04 13.65
CA VAL A 63 -22.88 6.76 14.83
C VAL A 63 -23.95 7.84 15.05
N ALA A 64 -23.91 8.93 14.28
CA ALA A 64 -24.86 10.03 14.37
C ALA A 64 -26.30 9.57 14.03
N LYS A 65 -27.23 9.75 14.99
CA LYS A 65 -28.62 9.27 14.90
C LYS A 65 -29.53 10.09 14.00
N ASP A 66 -29.11 11.28 13.61
CA ASP A 66 -29.85 12.26 12.82
C ASP A 66 -29.61 12.14 11.31
N ARG A 67 -28.76 11.20 10.88
CA ARG A 67 -28.46 10.97 9.47
C ARG A 67 -29.53 10.15 8.79
N SER A 68 -29.84 10.51 7.54
CA SER A 68 -30.66 9.66 6.69
C SER A 68 -29.88 8.39 6.29
N HIS A 69 -30.61 7.29 6.07
CA HIS A 69 -30.02 6.04 5.58
C HIS A 69 -29.30 6.21 4.22
N LEU A 70 -29.68 7.20 3.42
CA LEU A 70 -29.00 7.53 2.15
C LEU A 70 -27.61 8.12 2.40
N GLU A 71 -27.50 9.09 3.31
CA GLU A 71 -26.22 9.69 3.69
C GLU A 71 -25.28 8.67 4.33
N LEU A 72 -25.82 7.74 5.11
CA LEU A 72 -25.05 6.65 5.71
C LEU A 72 -24.48 5.70 4.66
N ILE A 73 -25.28 5.31 3.66
CA ILE A 73 -24.80 4.48 2.56
C ILE A 73 -23.66 5.14 1.79
N ILE A 74 -23.79 6.43 1.47
CA ILE A 74 -22.77 7.18 0.74
C ILE A 74 -21.49 7.26 1.57
N LEU A 75 -21.61 7.56 2.88
CA LEU A 75 -20.47 7.59 3.78
C LEU A 75 -19.76 6.23 3.87
N ILE A 76 -20.52 5.14 3.93
CA ILE A 76 -19.96 3.78 3.93
C ILE A 76 -19.23 3.50 2.62
N ASP A 77 -19.78 3.92 1.47
CA ASP A 77 -19.14 3.74 0.18
C ASP A 77 -17.82 4.52 0.08
N ASP A 78 -17.82 5.78 0.52
CA ASP A 78 -16.62 6.61 0.57
C ASP A 78 -15.52 5.98 1.44
N ILE A 79 -15.89 5.46 2.62
CA ILE A 79 -14.94 4.78 3.52
C ILE A 79 -14.34 3.52 2.87
N HIS A 80 -15.14 2.74 2.14
CA HIS A 80 -14.65 1.59 1.39
C HIS A 80 -13.72 2.00 0.25
N LEU A 81 -14.08 3.02 -0.52
CA LEU A 81 -13.27 3.52 -1.64
C LEU A 81 -11.94 4.12 -1.19
N LEU A 82 -11.91 4.73 -0.01
CA LEU A 82 -10.69 5.23 0.63
C LEU A 82 -9.83 4.11 1.24
N GLY A 83 -10.30 2.87 1.26
CA GLY A 83 -9.60 1.74 1.88
C GLY A 83 -9.51 1.86 3.41
N LEU A 84 -10.44 2.58 4.04
CA LEU A 84 -10.45 2.84 5.49
C LEU A 84 -11.44 1.95 6.25
N SER A 85 -12.17 1.05 5.56
CA SER A 85 -13.21 0.21 6.16
C SER A 85 -12.73 -0.65 7.33
N TYR A 86 -11.47 -1.11 7.29
CA TYR A 86 -10.84 -1.90 8.37
C TYR A 86 -10.77 -1.18 9.72
N HIS A 87 -10.97 0.14 9.76
CA HIS A 87 -11.02 0.92 10.99
C HIS A 87 -12.40 0.99 11.64
N PHE A 88 -13.45 0.59 10.92
CA PHE A 88 -14.86 0.81 11.28
C PHE A 88 -15.72 -0.44 11.00
N GLU A 89 -15.14 -1.64 11.00
CA GLU A 89 -15.82 -2.88 10.59
C GLU A 89 -17.13 -3.11 11.36
N ALA A 90 -17.10 -2.92 12.69
CA ALA A 90 -18.26 -3.10 13.55
C ALA A 90 -19.37 -2.07 13.28
N GLU A 91 -19.01 -0.79 13.15
CA GLU A 91 -19.95 0.28 12.84
C GLU A 91 -20.59 0.07 11.45
N ILE A 92 -19.80 -0.34 10.46
CA ILE A 92 -20.28 -0.61 9.10
C ILE A 92 -21.23 -1.82 9.08
N GLU A 93 -20.89 -2.90 9.78
CA GLU A 93 -21.74 -4.10 9.86
C GLU A 93 -23.10 -3.78 10.50
N GLU A 94 -23.10 -3.04 11.62
CA GLU A 94 -24.34 -2.63 12.30
C GLU A 94 -25.23 -1.78 11.38
N LEU A 95 -24.65 -0.79 10.70
CA LEU A 95 -25.38 0.09 9.79
C LEU A 95 -25.93 -0.68 8.58
N LEU A 96 -25.14 -1.57 7.98
CA LEU A 96 -25.59 -2.38 6.86
C LEU A 96 -26.71 -3.34 7.25
N GLN A 97 -26.70 -3.87 8.48
CA GLN A 97 -27.79 -4.67 8.99
C GLN A 97 -29.08 -3.85 9.14
N GLN A 98 -29.01 -2.63 9.70
CA GLN A 98 -30.15 -1.71 9.79
C GLN A 98 -30.71 -1.34 8.40
N ILE A 99 -29.82 -1.05 7.45
CA ILE A 99 -30.16 -0.74 6.06
C ILE A 99 -30.87 -1.92 5.40
N LYS A 100 -30.39 -3.15 5.63
CA LYS A 100 -31.00 -4.37 5.09
C LYS A 100 -32.41 -4.59 5.63
N ASP A 101 -32.61 -4.38 6.93
CA ASP A 101 -33.91 -4.58 7.58
C ASP A 101 -34.95 -3.56 7.06
N ASN A 102 -34.50 -2.34 6.73
CA ASN A 102 -35.36 -1.27 6.22
C ASN A 102 -35.34 -1.13 4.69
N PHE A 103 -34.71 -2.07 3.97
CA PHE A 103 -34.38 -1.95 2.53
C PHE A 103 -35.60 -1.66 1.64
N ARG A 104 -36.77 -2.23 1.96
CA ARG A 104 -37.99 -2.10 1.15
C ARG A 104 -38.68 -0.75 1.31
N GLU A 105 -38.44 -0.04 2.40
CA GLU A 105 -39.15 1.19 2.75
C GLU A 105 -38.38 2.45 2.35
N ILE A 106 -37.05 2.34 2.17
CA ILE A 106 -36.17 3.50 2.04
C ILE A 106 -35.81 3.82 0.59
N TYR A 107 -35.64 2.81 -0.27
CA TYR A 107 -34.95 2.99 -1.55
C TYR A 107 -35.90 2.88 -2.74
N THR A 108 -36.34 4.03 -3.25
CA THR A 108 -37.17 4.13 -4.46
C THR A 108 -36.38 4.42 -5.73
N ASP A 109 -35.16 4.94 -5.58
CA ASP A 109 -34.29 5.31 -6.70
C ASP A 109 -33.29 4.19 -7.05
N LEU A 110 -33.14 3.94 -8.35
CA LEU A 110 -32.33 2.86 -8.90
C LEU A 110 -30.87 2.94 -8.45
N HIS A 111 -30.30 4.15 -8.43
CA HIS A 111 -28.90 4.34 -8.02
C HIS A 111 -28.69 3.89 -6.58
N HIS A 112 -29.59 4.28 -5.66
CA HIS A 112 -29.49 3.90 -4.25
C HIS A 112 -29.76 2.41 -4.01
N VAL A 113 -30.72 1.82 -4.71
CA VAL A 113 -30.97 0.37 -4.67
C VAL A 113 -29.73 -0.40 -5.13
N ALA A 114 -29.13 -0.01 -6.26
CA ALA A 114 -27.93 -0.66 -6.78
C ALA A 114 -26.73 -0.52 -5.82
N LEU A 115 -26.54 0.67 -5.25
CA LEU A 115 -25.48 0.95 -4.28
C LEU A 115 -25.63 0.09 -3.02
N CYS A 116 -26.83 0.03 -2.46
CA CYS A 116 -27.13 -0.79 -1.29
C CYS A 116 -26.90 -2.29 -1.57
N LEU A 117 -27.42 -2.80 -2.68
CA LEU A 117 -27.20 -4.20 -3.10
C LEU A 117 -25.71 -4.53 -3.23
N ARG A 118 -24.92 -3.61 -3.82
CA ARG A 118 -23.47 -3.77 -3.94
C ARG A 118 -22.81 -3.88 -2.58
N LEU A 119 -23.08 -2.95 -1.67
CA LEU A 119 -22.47 -2.93 -0.33
C LEU A 119 -22.85 -4.17 0.49
N LEU A 120 -24.12 -4.56 0.48
CA LEU A 120 -24.59 -5.75 1.20
C LEU A 120 -23.92 -7.03 0.69
N ARG A 121 -23.78 -7.19 -0.63
CA ARG A 121 -23.12 -8.35 -1.24
C ARG A 121 -21.61 -8.37 -0.95
N GLN A 122 -20.96 -7.21 -0.93
CA GLN A 122 -19.53 -7.09 -0.60
C GLN A 122 -19.24 -7.57 0.83
N GLN A 123 -20.18 -7.39 1.76
CA GLN A 123 -20.08 -7.89 3.14
C GLN A 123 -20.65 -9.30 3.32
N GLY A 124 -21.01 -10.00 2.23
CA GLY A 124 -21.47 -11.38 2.29
C GLY A 124 -22.94 -11.56 2.70
N HIS A 125 -23.71 -10.48 2.80
CA HIS A 125 -25.15 -10.61 3.04
C HIS A 125 -25.85 -11.17 1.80
N VAL A 126 -26.64 -12.23 2.02
CA VAL A 126 -27.55 -12.74 0.99
C VAL A 126 -28.73 -11.78 0.88
N VAL A 127 -28.82 -11.10 -0.26
CA VAL A 127 -29.94 -10.21 -0.59
C VAL A 127 -30.60 -10.71 -1.86
N SER A 128 -31.91 -10.95 -1.81
CA SER A 128 -32.68 -11.35 -2.98
C SER A 128 -32.63 -10.22 -4.02
N SER A 129 -32.38 -10.59 -5.27
CA SER A 129 -32.36 -9.63 -6.39
C SER A 129 -33.76 -9.24 -6.87
N ASP A 130 -34.82 -9.83 -6.30
CA ASP A 130 -36.23 -9.55 -6.62
C ASP A 130 -36.74 -8.22 -6.04
N THR A 131 -35.91 -7.18 -6.03
CA THR A 131 -36.42 -5.81 -6.06
C THR A 131 -36.91 -5.56 -7.47
N SER A 132 -38.16 -5.96 -7.73
CA SER A 132 -38.85 -5.69 -8.98
C SER A 132 -38.89 -4.19 -9.20
N ILE A 133 -38.00 -3.72 -10.07
CA ILE A 133 -37.94 -2.37 -10.64
C ILE A 133 -39.12 -2.15 -11.61
N TYR A 134 -40.33 -2.57 -11.24
CA TYR A 134 -41.56 -2.31 -11.99
C TYR A 134 -42.75 -2.34 -11.02
N HIS A 135 -43.21 -1.15 -10.62
CA HIS A 135 -44.64 -0.96 -10.40
C HIS A 135 -45.28 -0.85 -11.79
N VAL A 136 -45.97 -1.90 -12.22
CA VAL A 136 -47.04 -1.81 -13.23
C VAL A 136 -48.35 -1.65 -12.48
#